data_AF-A0A0H3EDK7-F1
#
_entry.id   AF-A0A0H3EDK7-F1
#
_cell.length_a   1.000
_cell.length_b   1.000
_cell.length_c   1.000
_cell.angle_alpha   90.00
_cell.angle_beta   90.00
_cell.angle_gamma   90.00
#
_symmetry.space_group_name_H-M   'P 1'
#
loop_
_entity.id
_entity.type
_entity.pdbx_description
1 polymer ?
#
loop_
_entity_poly.entity_id
_entity_poly.type
_entity_poly.pdbx_seq_one_letter_code
_entity_poly.pdbx_strand_id
1 'polypeptide(L)'
;MIHPTLQSRGNADTSVVLLTGADRLSLDPVAFSLADSYASVCAISYDVRPNDEADAGLSVVRRVSRPVGQGVGVDDVEIFDLSDCCLSCSVKHDAGGTLASLRGQARVFLVGLPVGLEATPVARYLEDMMRLDSWGDGMGVAVVVNAVGLDEFEERFFDDDRLCVYGTGDEDGVFDERSTGAVVSRLIREATHVLELPVVGRGCLSRHVDADGECACRDIIRAVARRDAVVVEDAHEADLCDIAGLYEVESSVGA
;
A
#
# COMPACT_ATOMS: atom_id res chain seq x y z
N MET A 1 6.68 -13.97 -23.47
CA MET A 1 7.62 -13.25 -22.58
C MET A 1 7.10 -13.51 -21.16
N ILE A 2 7.79 -14.34 -20.40
CA ILE A 2 7.31 -14.89 -19.12
C ILE A 2 7.67 -13.86 -18.04
N HIS A 3 6.67 -13.29 -17.37
CA HIS A 3 6.89 -12.45 -16.20
C HIS A 3 7.58 -13.29 -15.11
N PRO A 4 8.64 -12.80 -14.45
CA PRO A 4 9.15 -13.47 -13.27
C PRO A 4 8.08 -13.34 -12.18
N THR A 5 7.43 -14.47 -11.87
CA THR A 5 6.71 -14.65 -10.61
C THR A 5 7.66 -14.34 -9.47
N LEU A 6 7.24 -13.47 -8.55
CA LEU A 6 7.92 -13.25 -7.27
C LEU A 6 8.07 -14.62 -6.59
N GLN A 7 9.25 -15.22 -6.73
CA GLN A 7 9.58 -16.43 -6.00
C GLN A 7 9.72 -16.01 -4.55
N SER A 8 8.83 -16.54 -3.70
CA SER A 8 9.01 -16.60 -2.24
C SER A 8 10.47 -17.00 -1.96
N ARG A 9 11.27 -15.99 -1.59
CA ARG A 9 12.58 -16.24 -0.99
C ARG A 9 12.27 -16.66 0.45
N GLY A 10 12.73 -17.85 0.83
CA GLY A 10 12.61 -18.34 2.20
C GLY A 10 13.08 -17.28 3.20
N ASN A 11 12.35 -17.19 4.32
CA ASN A 11 12.51 -16.27 5.46
C ASN A 11 13.57 -15.18 5.27
N ALA A 12 13.16 -14.10 4.60
CA ALA A 12 13.70 -12.79 4.92
C ALA A 12 13.49 -12.56 6.43
N ASP A 13 14.54 -12.22 7.19
CA ASP A 13 14.36 -11.91 8.63
C ASP A 13 13.58 -10.61 8.82
N THR A 14 13.47 -9.80 7.76
CA THR A 14 12.71 -8.56 7.71
C THR A 14 11.83 -8.50 6.45
N SER A 15 10.51 -8.42 6.64
CA SER A 15 9.54 -8.32 5.55
C SER A 15 9.15 -6.88 5.26
N VAL A 16 9.12 -6.49 3.98
CA VAL A 16 8.57 -5.21 3.52
C VAL A 16 7.24 -5.46 2.82
N VAL A 17 6.19 -4.83 3.33
CA VAL A 17 4.83 -4.84 2.78
C VAL A 17 4.59 -3.49 2.13
N LEU A 18 4.33 -3.45 0.82
CA LEU A 18 3.95 -2.22 0.13
C LEU A 18 2.42 -2.10 0.11
N LEU A 19 1.88 -0.94 0.52
CA LEU A 19 0.45 -0.65 0.53
C LEU A 19 0.12 0.43 -0.50
N THR A 20 -0.79 0.12 -1.42
CA THR A 20 -1.32 1.02 -2.46
C THR A 20 -2.80 1.26 -2.30
N GLY A 21 -3.29 2.33 -2.94
CA GLY A 21 -4.71 2.61 -3.05
C GLY A 21 -4.94 3.85 -3.90
N ALA A 22 -6.19 4.02 -4.35
CA ALA A 22 -6.59 5.11 -5.22
C ALA A 22 -7.18 6.30 -4.44
N ASP A 23 -7.31 6.21 -3.12
CA ASP A 23 -7.82 7.29 -2.29
C ASP A 23 -7.38 7.12 -0.83
N ARG A 24 -7.37 8.24 -0.10
CA ARG A 24 -6.94 8.27 1.30
C ARG A 24 -7.94 7.63 2.25
N LEU A 25 -9.23 7.73 1.95
CA LEU A 25 -10.29 7.18 2.80
C LEU A 25 -10.23 5.65 2.83
N SER A 26 -9.68 5.02 1.79
CA SER A 26 -9.38 3.60 1.79
C SER A 26 -8.00 3.29 2.35
N LEU A 27 -6.97 4.05 1.95
CA LEU A 27 -5.58 3.80 2.35
C LEU A 27 -5.35 3.93 3.85
N ASP A 28 -5.79 5.02 4.46
CA ASP A 28 -5.44 5.36 5.85
C ASP A 28 -6.04 4.35 6.84
N PRO A 29 -7.32 3.92 6.74
CA PRO A 29 -7.87 2.89 7.63
C PRO A 29 -7.21 1.53 7.46
N VAL A 30 -6.88 1.11 6.23
CA VAL A 30 -6.18 -0.16 6.00
C VAL A 30 -4.77 -0.10 6.57
N ALA A 31 -4.04 1.00 6.34
CA ALA A 31 -2.71 1.20 6.90
C ALA A 31 -2.74 1.12 8.44
N PHE A 32 -3.72 1.78 9.05
CA PHE A 32 -3.92 1.76 10.50
C PHE A 32 -4.24 0.34 11.00
N SER A 33 -5.20 -0.35 10.37
CA SER A 33 -5.62 -1.70 10.78
C SER A 33 -4.46 -2.70 10.72
N LEU A 34 -3.68 -2.67 9.64
CA LEU A 34 -2.49 -3.51 9.51
C LEU A 34 -1.42 -3.16 10.55
N ALA A 35 -1.19 -1.87 10.81
CA ALA A 35 -0.20 -1.45 11.79
C ALA A 35 -0.61 -1.83 13.23
N ASP A 36 -1.90 -1.75 13.56
CA ASP A 36 -2.46 -2.13 14.86
C ASP A 36 -2.40 -3.65 15.09
N SER A 37 -2.55 -4.45 14.03
CA SER A 37 -2.48 -5.93 14.12
C SER A 37 -1.10 -6.47 14.53
N TYR A 38 -0.02 -5.69 14.39
CA TYR A 38 1.33 -6.14 14.72
C TYR A 38 2.15 -5.14 15.53
N ALA A 39 2.34 -5.46 16.82
CA ALA A 39 2.99 -4.57 17.79
C ALA A 39 4.45 -4.16 17.47
N SER A 40 5.15 -4.85 16.56
CA SER A 40 6.55 -4.56 16.19
C SER A 40 6.71 -4.06 14.75
N VAL A 41 5.63 -3.54 14.14
CA VAL A 41 5.68 -2.92 12.82
C VAL A 41 6.40 -1.57 12.88
N CYS A 42 7.19 -1.27 11.85
CA CYS A 42 7.57 0.11 11.53
C CYS A 42 6.82 0.55 10.27
N ALA A 43 6.01 1.61 10.38
CA ALA A 43 5.22 2.12 9.27
C ALA A 43 5.91 3.33 8.63
N ILE A 44 6.02 3.32 7.30
CA ILE A 44 6.52 4.44 6.50
C ILE A 44 5.37 4.85 5.58
N SER A 45 4.80 6.03 5.76
CA SER A 45 3.74 6.53 4.88
C SER A 45 4.26 7.67 4.02
N TYR A 46 3.97 7.61 2.72
CA TYR A 46 4.24 8.65 1.76
C TYR A 46 2.95 9.32 1.32
N ASP A 47 3.01 10.63 1.22
CA ASP A 47 1.89 11.49 0.84
C ASP A 47 2.44 12.65 0.01
N VAL A 48 1.56 13.38 -0.68
CA VAL A 48 1.95 14.56 -1.46
C VAL A 48 1.20 15.78 -0.94
N ARG A 49 1.76 16.96 -1.17
CA ARG A 49 1.09 18.24 -0.91
C ARG A 49 1.46 19.25 -1.99
N PRO A 50 0.58 20.20 -2.33
CA PRO A 50 0.94 21.32 -3.20
C PRO A 50 2.09 22.12 -2.59
N ASN A 51 3.05 22.49 -3.42
CA ASN A 51 4.13 23.42 -3.07
C ASN A 51 4.52 24.24 -4.31
N ASP A 52 4.11 25.50 -4.35
CA ASP A 52 4.41 26.43 -5.44
C ASP A 52 5.90 26.78 -5.57
N GLU A 53 6.70 26.51 -4.52
CA GLU A 53 8.15 26.71 -4.54
C GLU A 53 8.90 25.53 -5.18
N ALA A 54 8.27 24.35 -5.28
CA ALA A 54 8.86 23.16 -5.88
C ALA A 54 8.72 23.19 -7.41
N ASP A 55 9.73 22.70 -8.13
CA ASP A 55 9.72 22.70 -9.61
C ASP A 55 8.53 21.91 -10.18
N ALA A 56 8.17 20.79 -9.56
CA ALA A 56 7.01 19.99 -9.96
C ALA A 56 5.69 20.42 -9.31
N GLY A 57 5.68 21.53 -8.55
CA GLY A 57 4.49 22.05 -7.85
C GLY A 57 4.05 21.20 -6.64
N LEU A 58 4.87 20.21 -6.23
CA LEU A 58 4.54 19.27 -5.16
C LEU A 58 5.73 19.06 -4.23
N SER A 59 5.44 18.85 -2.95
CA SER A 59 6.36 18.20 -2.01
C SER A 59 5.85 16.81 -1.65
N VAL A 60 6.78 15.90 -1.39
CA VAL A 60 6.51 14.60 -0.80
C VAL A 60 6.66 14.71 0.71
N VAL A 61 5.69 14.16 1.44
CA VAL A 61 5.69 14.07 2.90
C VAL A 61 5.90 12.61 3.28
N ARG A 62 7.04 12.30 3.90
CA ARG A 62 7.31 11.00 4.51
C ARG A 62 7.03 11.08 6.00
N ARG A 63 6.29 10.11 6.53
CA ARG A 63 6.15 9.91 7.98
C ARG A 63 6.67 8.52 8.34
N VAL A 64 7.50 8.46 9.36
CA VAL A 64 7.97 7.20 9.93
C VAL A 64 7.37 7.05 11.32
N SER A 65 6.65 5.96 11.51
CA SER A 65 6.07 5.58 12.80
C SER A 65 6.74 4.32 13.30
N ARG A 66 7.22 4.37 14.56
CA ARG A 66 7.95 3.27 15.20
C ARG A 66 7.07 2.63 16.27
N PRO A 67 7.32 1.36 16.61
CA PRO A 67 6.60 0.70 17.69
C PRO A 67 6.99 1.34 19.04
N VAL A 68 5.99 1.78 19.81
CA VAL A 68 6.16 2.33 21.17
C VAL A 68 5.30 1.50 22.13
N GLY A 69 5.92 0.56 22.84
CA GLY A 69 5.20 -0.33 23.75
C GLY A 69 4.23 -1.26 23.01
N GLN A 70 2.93 -1.13 23.25
CA GLN A 70 1.87 -1.89 22.56
C GLN A 70 1.19 -1.09 21.43
N GLY A 71 1.72 0.06 21.01
CA GLY A 71 1.10 0.89 19.98
C GLY A 71 2.10 1.52 19.01
N VAL A 72 1.58 2.37 18.12
CA VAL A 72 2.36 3.06 17.07
C VAL A 72 2.59 4.51 17.47
N GLY A 73 3.85 4.93 17.61
CA GLY A 73 4.24 6.33 17.81
C GLY A 73 4.68 6.96 16.51
N VAL A 74 4.20 8.17 16.20
CA VAL A 74 4.71 8.97 15.06
C VAL A 74 5.96 9.69 15.51
N ASP A 75 7.11 9.31 14.97
CA ASP A 75 8.40 9.81 15.46
C ASP A 75 9.01 10.85 14.52
N ASP A 76 8.95 10.63 13.20
CA ASP A 76 9.66 11.49 12.23
C ASP A 76 8.76 11.87 11.07
N VAL A 77 8.68 13.18 10.78
CA VAL A 77 8.06 13.72 9.57
C VAL A 77 9.13 14.46 8.80
N GLU A 78 9.38 14.02 7.57
CA GLU A 78 10.25 14.70 6.62
C GLU A 78 9.48 15.14 5.40
N ILE A 79 9.84 16.31 4.89
CA ILE A 79 9.23 16.90 3.71
C ILE A 79 10.35 17.30 2.76
N PHE A 80 10.23 16.88 1.51
CA PHE A 80 11.18 17.20 0.47
C PHE A 80 10.45 17.49 -0.84
N ASP A 81 11.02 18.39 -1.63
CA ASP A 81 10.38 18.84 -2.86
C ASP A 81 10.51 17.80 -3.96
N LEU A 82 9.43 17.66 -4.75
CA LEU A 82 9.45 16.91 -5.97
C LEU A 82 10.17 17.76 -7.02
N SER A 83 11.41 17.38 -7.33
CA SER A 83 12.25 18.01 -8.36
C SER A 83 11.93 17.45 -9.75
N ASP A 84 12.84 17.61 -10.73
CA ASP A 84 12.72 17.16 -12.14
C ASP A 84 12.44 15.64 -12.35
N CYS A 85 12.34 14.84 -11.29
CA CYS A 85 12.01 13.42 -11.34
C CYS A 85 10.53 13.16 -11.07
N CYS A 86 9.96 12.09 -11.64
CA CYS A 86 8.57 11.72 -11.34
C CYS A 86 8.40 11.25 -9.89
N LEU A 87 7.17 11.35 -9.37
CA LEU A 87 6.82 10.94 -8.01
C LEU A 87 7.31 9.51 -7.67
N SER A 88 7.16 8.57 -8.59
CA SER A 88 7.64 7.19 -8.42
C SER A 88 9.15 7.11 -8.21
N CYS A 89 9.94 7.90 -8.95
CA CYS A 89 11.39 7.92 -8.81
C CYS A 89 11.82 8.48 -7.45
N SER A 90 11.18 9.56 -7.01
CA SER A 90 11.49 10.19 -5.73
C SER A 90 11.13 9.27 -4.56
N VAL A 91 9.91 8.73 -4.56
CA VAL A 91 9.43 7.83 -3.49
C VAL A 91 10.26 6.55 -3.42
N LYS A 92 10.55 5.87 -4.54
CA LYS A 92 11.30 4.60 -4.48
C LYS A 92 12.73 4.80 -3.98
N HIS A 93 13.40 5.87 -4.41
CA HIS A 93 14.77 6.17 -3.98
C HIS A 93 14.80 6.49 -2.48
N ASP A 94 13.87 7.34 -2.04
CA ASP A 94 13.74 7.72 -0.65
C ASP A 94 13.36 6.53 0.25
N ALA A 95 12.43 5.69 -0.19
CA ALA A 95 12.05 4.46 0.52
C ALA A 95 13.25 3.51 0.68
N GLY A 96 14.07 3.37 -0.37
CA GLY A 96 15.31 2.59 -0.29
C GLY A 96 16.27 3.12 0.77
N GLY A 97 16.53 4.44 0.77
CA GLY A 97 17.41 5.08 1.76
C GLY A 97 16.86 5.01 3.19
N THR A 98 15.55 5.20 3.34
CA THR A 98 14.87 5.13 4.65
C THR A 98 14.88 3.72 5.21
N LEU A 99 14.57 2.70 4.39
CA LEU A 99 14.65 1.31 4.81
C LEU A 99 16.08 0.90 5.19
N ALA A 100 17.08 1.41 4.47
CA ALA A 100 18.48 1.18 4.81
C ALA A 100 18.86 1.77 6.18
N SER A 101 18.37 2.97 6.50
CA SER A 101 18.67 3.65 7.77
C SER A 101 17.92 3.05 8.96
N LEU A 102 16.75 2.47 8.73
CA LEU A 102 15.91 1.82 9.75
C LEU A 102 16.23 0.33 9.93
N ARG A 103 17.24 -0.19 9.24
CA ARG A 103 17.58 -1.61 9.26
C ARG A 103 17.76 -2.14 10.69
N GLY A 104 17.16 -3.29 10.97
CA GLY A 104 17.22 -3.97 12.27
C GLY A 104 16.33 -3.35 13.36
N GLN A 105 15.54 -2.31 13.05
CA GLN A 105 14.62 -1.69 14.02
C GLN A 105 13.26 -2.38 14.08
N ALA A 106 12.87 -3.15 13.05
CA ALA A 106 11.61 -3.87 12.99
C ALA A 106 11.74 -5.16 12.17
N ARG A 107 10.86 -6.13 12.45
CA ARG A 107 10.73 -7.37 11.64
C ARG A 107 9.82 -7.17 10.42
N VAL A 108 8.90 -6.22 10.50
CA VAL A 108 8.00 -5.86 9.40
C VAL A 108 8.03 -4.36 9.18
N PHE A 109 8.20 -3.97 7.93
CA PHE A 109 7.99 -2.62 7.46
C PHE A 109 6.71 -2.55 6.63
N LEU A 110 5.77 -1.70 7.03
CA LEU A 110 4.59 -1.36 6.25
C LEU A 110 4.85 -0.03 5.52
N VAL A 111 4.95 -0.06 4.20
CA VAL A 111 5.25 1.12 3.38
C VAL A 111 4.00 1.54 2.61
N GLY A 112 3.28 2.54 3.11
CA GLY A 112 2.16 3.17 2.40
C GLY A 112 2.66 4.12 1.33
N LEU A 113 2.31 3.85 0.07
CA LEU A 113 2.66 4.70 -1.07
C LEU A 113 1.63 5.83 -1.25
N PRO A 114 1.99 6.94 -1.93
CA PRO A 114 1.03 7.99 -2.24
C PRO A 114 -0.13 7.45 -3.06
N VAL A 115 -1.28 8.13 -2.96
CA VAL A 115 -2.48 7.84 -3.75
C VAL A 115 -2.11 7.67 -5.24
N GLY A 116 -2.52 6.54 -5.82
CA GLY A 116 -2.33 6.26 -7.23
C GLY A 116 -0.93 5.82 -7.67
N LEU A 117 0.01 5.67 -6.73
CA LEU A 117 1.36 5.20 -7.05
C LEU A 117 1.39 3.66 -7.18
N GLU A 118 1.91 3.18 -8.30
CA GLU A 118 2.11 1.75 -8.53
C GLU A 118 3.25 1.21 -7.66
N ALA A 119 3.01 0.08 -7.00
CA ALA A 119 3.99 -0.60 -6.15
C ALA A 119 5.00 -1.42 -6.95
N THR A 120 4.65 -1.96 -8.13
CA THR A 120 5.56 -2.83 -8.89
C THR A 120 6.93 -2.18 -9.18
N PRO A 121 7.00 -0.91 -9.64
CA PRO A 121 8.29 -0.24 -9.84
C PRO A 121 9.08 -0.02 -8.54
N VAL A 122 8.38 0.25 -7.43
CA VAL A 122 8.98 0.42 -6.11
C VAL A 122 9.55 -0.90 -5.61
N ALA A 123 8.74 -1.98 -5.66
CA ALA A 123 9.13 -3.32 -5.25
C ALA A 123 10.40 -3.79 -5.96
N ARG A 124 10.44 -3.68 -7.30
CA ARG A 124 11.61 -4.08 -8.09
C ARG A 124 12.86 -3.29 -7.73
N TYR A 125 12.72 -1.98 -7.57
CA TYR A 125 13.84 -1.13 -7.17
C TYR A 125 14.37 -1.53 -5.80
N LEU A 126 13.49 -1.73 -4.82
CA LEU A 126 13.86 -2.15 -3.47
C LEU A 126 14.53 -3.54 -3.48
N GLU A 127 14.00 -4.50 -4.22
CA GLU A 127 14.60 -5.82 -4.38
C GLU A 127 16.01 -5.76 -4.99
N ASP A 128 16.21 -4.92 -5.99
CA ASP A 128 17.53 -4.73 -6.61
C ASP A 128 18.51 -4.09 -5.62
N MET A 129 18.08 -3.06 -4.88
CA MET A 129 18.88 -2.45 -3.80
C MET A 129 19.25 -3.47 -2.72
N MET A 130 18.29 -4.24 -2.23
CA MET A 130 18.50 -5.30 -1.23
C MET A 130 19.49 -6.37 -1.71
N ARG A 131 19.49 -6.67 -3.02
CA ARG A 131 20.44 -7.62 -3.63
C ARG A 131 21.85 -7.04 -3.78
N LEU A 132 21.97 -5.77 -4.14
CA LEU A 132 23.24 -5.12 -4.45
C LEU A 132 23.99 -4.67 -3.20
N ASP A 133 23.30 -4.09 -2.23
CA ASP A 133 23.93 -3.45 -1.06
C ASP A 133 24.28 -4.44 0.06
N SER A 134 24.08 -5.75 -0.16
CA SER A 134 24.42 -6.78 0.83
C SER A 134 23.84 -6.45 2.22
N TRP A 135 22.54 -6.13 2.30
CA TRP A 135 21.83 -5.79 3.54
C TRP A 135 21.73 -6.96 4.55
N GLY A 136 22.79 -7.76 4.72
CA GLY A 136 22.92 -8.94 5.58
C GLY A 136 21.76 -9.89 5.42
N ASP A 137 21.27 -10.48 6.51
CA ASP A 137 20.15 -11.45 6.56
C ASP A 137 18.81 -10.83 6.12
N GLY A 138 18.72 -10.49 4.84
CA GLY A 138 17.53 -10.55 4.01
C GLY A 138 16.38 -9.67 4.44
N MET A 139 16.45 -8.36 4.18
CA MET A 139 15.21 -7.63 3.95
C MET A 139 14.68 -7.97 2.55
N GLY A 140 13.38 -8.18 2.43
CA GLY A 140 12.74 -8.52 1.17
C GLY A 140 11.34 -7.92 1.05
N VAL A 141 10.96 -7.51 -0.15
CA VAL A 141 9.57 -7.19 -0.43
C VAL A 141 8.78 -8.49 -0.41
N ALA A 142 7.92 -8.64 0.59
CA ALA A 142 7.14 -9.84 0.82
C ALA A 142 5.88 -9.83 -0.05
N VAL A 143 5.14 -8.72 -0.02
CA VAL A 143 3.83 -8.61 -0.65
C VAL A 143 3.52 -7.17 -1.10
N VAL A 144 2.60 -7.07 -2.06
CA VAL A 144 1.95 -5.81 -2.45
C VAL A 144 0.48 -5.93 -2.05
N VAL A 145 0.04 -5.02 -1.20
CA VAL A 145 -1.32 -4.93 -0.68
C VAL A 145 -1.99 -3.73 -1.34
N ASN A 146 -3.21 -3.90 -1.83
CA ASN A 146 -4.04 -2.80 -2.30
C ASN A 146 -5.27 -2.64 -1.42
N ALA A 147 -5.49 -1.42 -0.92
CA ALA A 147 -6.70 -1.02 -0.21
C ALA A 147 -7.81 -0.65 -1.21
N VAL A 148 -9.02 -1.17 -1.01
CA VAL A 148 -10.21 -0.85 -1.81
C VAL A 148 -11.39 -0.57 -0.89
N GLY A 149 -11.89 0.67 -0.89
CA GLY A 149 -13.20 0.97 -0.32
C GLY A 149 -14.31 0.46 -1.24
N LEU A 150 -15.27 -0.28 -0.70
CA LEU A 150 -16.47 -0.68 -1.45
C LEU A 150 -17.46 0.48 -1.61
N ASP A 151 -17.41 1.47 -0.72
CA ASP A 151 -18.13 2.72 -0.89
C ASP A 151 -17.53 3.49 -2.08
N GLU A 152 -18.38 3.88 -3.04
CA GLU A 152 -18.01 4.61 -4.27
C GLU A 152 -17.08 3.85 -5.24
N PHE A 153 -16.82 2.56 -5.01
CA PHE A 153 -15.95 1.76 -5.89
C PHE A 153 -16.40 1.79 -7.34
N GLU A 154 -17.68 1.50 -7.61
CA GLU A 154 -18.21 1.46 -8.98
C GLU A 154 -18.09 2.81 -9.68
N GLU A 155 -18.44 3.89 -8.96
CA GLU A 155 -18.33 5.25 -9.46
C GLU A 155 -16.88 5.52 -9.87
N ARG A 156 -15.90 5.26 -9.00
CA ARG A 156 -14.47 5.45 -9.29
C ARG A 156 -13.90 4.49 -10.32
N PHE A 157 -14.39 3.25 -10.39
CA PHE A 157 -13.86 2.23 -11.28
C PHE A 157 -14.23 2.50 -12.74
N PHE A 158 -15.44 3.02 -12.97
CA PHE A 158 -15.91 3.42 -14.30
C PHE A 158 -15.70 4.91 -14.61
N ASP A 159 -15.15 5.66 -13.66
CA ASP A 159 -14.79 7.06 -13.81
C ASP A 159 -13.58 7.27 -14.74
N ASP A 160 -13.75 8.13 -15.74
CA ASP A 160 -12.73 8.59 -16.66
C ASP A 160 -12.11 9.95 -16.27
N ASP A 161 -12.59 10.57 -15.19
CA ASP A 161 -11.99 11.77 -14.61
C ASP A 161 -10.59 11.49 -14.05
N ARG A 162 -9.84 12.57 -13.90
CA ARG A 162 -8.47 12.55 -13.39
C ARG A 162 -8.43 12.12 -11.93
N LEU A 163 -7.45 11.29 -11.59
CA LEU A 163 -7.28 10.84 -10.20
C LEU A 163 -6.87 12.00 -9.28
N CYS A 164 -7.62 12.24 -8.22
CA CYS A 164 -7.25 13.16 -7.15
C CYS A 164 -6.16 12.53 -6.26
N VAL A 165 -4.94 13.09 -6.27
CA VAL A 165 -3.80 12.62 -5.45
C VAL A 165 -3.65 13.40 -4.15
N TYR A 166 -4.25 14.58 -4.04
CA TYR A 166 -4.35 15.39 -2.82
C TYR A 166 -5.56 16.30 -2.89
N GLY A 167 -6.13 16.64 -1.73
CA GLY A 167 -7.31 17.51 -1.64
C GLY A 167 -8.60 16.71 -1.67
N THR A 168 -9.73 17.41 -1.69
CA THR A 168 -11.07 16.79 -1.63
C THR A 168 -11.99 17.20 -2.79
N GLY A 169 -11.58 18.16 -3.62
CA GLY A 169 -12.34 18.55 -4.81
C GLY A 169 -11.60 19.55 -5.68
N ASP A 170 -12.29 20.20 -6.61
CA ASP A 170 -11.68 21.06 -7.63
C ASP A 170 -10.97 22.31 -7.08
N GLU A 171 -11.33 22.75 -5.87
CA GLU A 171 -10.78 23.98 -5.28
C GLU A 171 -9.40 23.78 -4.65
N ASP A 172 -9.14 22.59 -4.10
CA ASP A 172 -7.90 22.24 -3.37
C ASP A 172 -7.20 20.98 -3.92
N GLY A 173 -7.76 20.42 -5.00
CA GLY A 173 -7.39 19.16 -5.60
C GLY A 173 -6.13 19.24 -6.45
N VAL A 174 -5.19 18.34 -6.19
CA VAL A 174 -4.10 18.02 -7.11
C VAL A 174 -4.50 16.75 -7.84
N PHE A 175 -4.42 16.79 -9.17
CA PHE A 175 -4.89 15.70 -10.02
C PHE A 175 -3.75 15.11 -10.86
N ASP A 176 -3.70 13.79 -10.91
CA ASP A 176 -2.87 13.03 -11.85
C ASP A 176 -3.56 12.98 -13.22
N GLU A 177 -2.78 12.98 -14.31
CA GLU A 177 -3.33 12.96 -15.67
C GLU A 177 -4.02 11.63 -16.01
N ARG A 178 -3.70 10.54 -15.31
CA ARG A 178 -4.33 9.24 -15.48
C ARG A 178 -5.75 9.27 -14.93
N SER A 179 -6.66 8.55 -15.60
CA SER A 179 -8.02 8.43 -15.11
C SER A 179 -8.10 7.58 -13.84
N THR A 180 -9.06 7.90 -12.96
CA THR A 180 -9.33 7.20 -11.71
C THR A 180 -9.51 5.70 -11.95
N GLY A 181 -10.40 5.31 -12.87
CA GLY A 181 -10.67 3.90 -13.17
C GLY A 181 -9.45 3.14 -13.72
N ALA A 182 -8.62 3.80 -14.53
CA ALA A 182 -7.39 3.21 -15.04
C ALA A 182 -6.37 2.96 -13.91
N VAL A 183 -6.28 3.86 -12.94
CA VAL A 183 -5.38 3.68 -11.79
C VAL A 183 -5.92 2.62 -10.84
N VAL A 184 -7.20 2.68 -10.44
CA VAL A 184 -7.85 1.67 -9.59
C VAL A 184 -7.64 0.27 -10.13
N SER A 185 -7.96 0.05 -11.42
CA SER A 185 -7.84 -1.26 -12.05
C SER A 185 -6.40 -1.78 -12.06
N ARG A 186 -5.41 -0.89 -12.18
CA ARG A 186 -4.01 -1.24 -12.23
C ARG A 186 -3.45 -1.61 -10.86
N LEU A 187 -3.81 -0.84 -9.82
CA LEU A 187 -3.38 -1.11 -8.44
C LEU A 187 -3.95 -2.45 -7.94
N ILE A 188 -5.23 -2.73 -8.21
CA ILE A 188 -5.85 -4.04 -7.91
C ILE A 188 -5.12 -5.17 -8.64
N ARG A 189 -4.77 -4.96 -9.91
CA ARG A 189 -4.16 -5.99 -10.76
C ARG A 189 -2.72 -6.34 -10.39
N GLU A 190 -1.95 -5.41 -9.85
CA GLU A 190 -0.58 -5.69 -9.42
C GLU A 190 -0.48 -6.27 -8.01
N ALA A 191 -1.52 -6.11 -7.19
CA ALA A 191 -1.53 -6.55 -5.82
C ALA A 191 -1.50 -8.08 -5.69
N THR A 192 -0.77 -8.55 -4.68
CA THR A 192 -0.84 -9.94 -4.23
C THR A 192 -1.95 -10.12 -3.19
N HIS A 193 -2.31 -9.06 -2.46
CA HIS A 193 -3.44 -9.01 -1.55
C HIS A 193 -4.31 -7.79 -1.85
N VAL A 194 -5.62 -7.98 -1.95
CA VAL A 194 -6.59 -6.89 -2.05
C VAL A 194 -7.42 -6.89 -0.78
N LEU A 195 -7.36 -5.80 -0.02
CA LEU A 195 -8.10 -5.66 1.24
C LEU A 195 -9.26 -4.71 1.02
N GLU A 196 -10.47 -5.23 1.16
CA GLU A 196 -11.71 -4.50 1.00
C GLU A 196 -12.09 -3.83 2.33
N LEU A 197 -12.44 -2.55 2.31
CA LEU A 197 -13.12 -1.93 3.44
C LEU A 197 -14.63 -2.10 3.27
N PRO A 198 -15.33 -2.57 4.32
CA PRO A 198 -16.75 -2.79 4.26
C PRO A 198 -17.49 -1.46 4.03
N VAL A 199 -18.69 -1.59 3.50
CA VAL A 199 -19.60 -0.45 3.27
C VAL A 199 -20.04 0.13 4.62
N VAL A 200 -19.63 1.37 4.91
CA VAL A 200 -20.03 2.07 6.15
C VAL A 200 -21.28 2.94 5.89
N GLY A 201 -21.56 3.27 4.63
CA GLY A 201 -22.71 4.08 4.20
C GLY A 201 -23.90 3.30 3.61
N ARG A 202 -24.99 4.01 3.25
CA ARG A 202 -26.09 3.40 2.46
C ARG A 202 -25.77 3.30 0.96
N GLY A 203 -24.63 3.83 0.51
CA GLY A 203 -24.31 4.08 -0.90
C GLY A 203 -24.21 2.81 -1.75
N CYS A 204 -23.31 1.90 -1.37
CA CYS A 204 -23.10 0.65 -2.11
C CYS A 204 -24.23 -0.38 -1.85
N LEU A 205 -24.73 -0.45 -0.61
CA LEU A 205 -25.77 -1.42 -0.21
C LEU A 205 -27.17 -1.15 -0.82
N SER A 206 -27.50 0.09 -1.19
CA SER A 206 -28.84 0.42 -1.70
C SER A 206 -29.00 0.32 -3.22
N ARG A 207 -27.89 0.27 -3.97
CA ARG A 207 -27.91 0.26 -5.44
C ARG A 207 -27.46 -1.07 -6.07
N HIS A 208 -26.61 -1.84 -5.38
CA HIS A 208 -25.87 -2.96 -6.02
C HIS A 208 -25.82 -4.25 -5.19
N VAL A 209 -26.68 -4.36 -4.18
CA VAL A 209 -26.94 -5.62 -3.50
C VAL A 209 -28.01 -6.34 -4.30
N ASP A 210 -27.68 -7.51 -4.82
CA ASP A 210 -28.67 -8.34 -5.50
C ASP A 210 -29.73 -8.88 -4.53
N ALA A 211 -30.68 -9.66 -5.04
CA ALA A 211 -31.76 -10.22 -4.21
C ALA A 211 -31.26 -11.12 -3.07
N ASP A 212 -30.01 -11.59 -3.14
CA ASP A 212 -29.40 -12.53 -2.22
C ASP A 212 -28.44 -11.86 -1.21
N GLY A 213 -28.17 -10.56 -1.35
CA GLY A 213 -27.30 -9.83 -0.43
C GLY A 213 -25.87 -9.62 -0.93
N GLU A 214 -25.54 -10.04 -2.15
CA GLU A 214 -24.19 -9.96 -2.70
C GLU A 214 -23.92 -8.64 -3.43
N CYS A 215 -22.74 -8.06 -3.19
CA CYS A 215 -22.30 -6.81 -3.79
C CYS A 215 -21.55 -7.09 -5.11
N ALA A 216 -22.09 -6.63 -6.24
CA ALA A 216 -21.48 -6.81 -7.56
C ALA A 216 -20.05 -6.22 -7.67
N CYS A 217 -19.69 -5.24 -6.82
CA CYS A 217 -18.34 -4.66 -6.78
C CYS A 217 -17.29 -5.73 -6.43
N ARG A 218 -17.61 -6.69 -5.55
CA ARG A 218 -16.68 -7.75 -5.16
C ARG A 218 -16.31 -8.66 -6.32
N ASP A 219 -17.27 -8.96 -7.19
CA ASP A 219 -17.03 -9.76 -8.39
C ASP A 219 -16.15 -9.01 -9.40
N ILE A 220 -16.35 -7.69 -9.55
CA ILE A 220 -15.48 -6.85 -10.38
C ILE A 220 -14.06 -6.85 -9.81
N ILE A 221 -13.90 -6.64 -8.50
CA ILE A 221 -12.59 -6.65 -7.83
C ILE A 221 -11.88 -7.98 -8.08
N ARG A 222 -12.54 -9.12 -7.85
CA ARG A 222 -11.99 -10.46 -8.11
C ARG A 222 -11.64 -10.69 -9.58
N ALA A 223 -12.45 -10.17 -10.50
CA ALA A 223 -12.20 -10.31 -11.93
C ALA A 223 -10.99 -9.48 -12.41
N VAL A 224 -10.74 -8.32 -11.79
CA VAL A 224 -9.62 -7.43 -12.10
C VAL A 224 -8.33 -7.86 -11.40
N ALA A 225 -8.46 -8.41 -10.19
CA ALA A 225 -7.35 -8.89 -9.40
C ALA A 225 -6.53 -9.95 -10.14
N ARG A 226 -5.26 -10.05 -9.76
CA ARG A 226 -4.39 -11.11 -10.25
C ARG A 226 -4.99 -12.48 -9.90
N ARG A 227 -4.84 -13.48 -10.77
CA ARG A 227 -5.49 -14.81 -10.60
C ARG A 227 -5.16 -15.51 -9.28
N ASP A 228 -4.00 -15.23 -8.72
CA ASP A 228 -3.47 -15.78 -7.47
C ASP A 228 -3.43 -14.73 -6.35
N ALA A 229 -4.13 -13.59 -6.51
CA ALA A 229 -4.28 -12.63 -5.44
C ALA A 229 -5.22 -13.16 -4.36
N VAL A 230 -4.90 -12.88 -3.10
CA VAL A 230 -5.78 -13.09 -1.97
C VAL A 230 -6.68 -11.87 -1.84
N VAL A 231 -7.99 -12.05 -1.85
CA VAL A 231 -8.97 -10.97 -1.63
C VAL A 231 -9.57 -11.17 -0.25
N VAL A 232 -9.40 -10.17 0.63
CA VAL A 232 -9.95 -10.16 1.99
C VAL A 232 -11.12 -9.20 2.00
N GLU A 233 -12.32 -9.71 2.29
CA GLU A 233 -13.58 -8.95 2.21
C GLU A 233 -13.76 -7.88 3.29
N ASP A 234 -13.03 -8.00 4.39
CA ASP A 234 -12.94 -7.00 5.45
C ASP A 234 -11.48 -6.83 5.89
N ALA A 235 -10.90 -5.68 5.56
CA ALA A 235 -9.53 -5.35 5.90
C ALA A 235 -9.26 -5.34 7.41
N HIS A 236 -10.29 -5.23 8.25
CA HIS A 236 -10.15 -5.33 9.71
C HIS A 236 -9.86 -6.73 10.21
N GLU A 237 -10.17 -7.75 9.40
CA GLU A 237 -9.86 -9.16 9.71
C GLU A 237 -8.46 -9.56 9.23
N ALA A 238 -7.77 -8.68 8.50
CA ALA A 238 -6.45 -8.95 7.96
C ALA A 238 -5.36 -8.77 9.03
N ASP A 239 -4.51 -9.78 9.19
CA ASP A 239 -3.36 -9.75 10.08
C ASP A 239 -2.05 -9.50 9.29
N LEU A 240 -1.24 -8.55 9.77
CA LEU A 240 -0.01 -8.16 9.10
C LEU A 240 1.07 -9.27 9.16
N CYS A 241 1.12 -10.12 10.19
CA CYS A 241 2.04 -11.25 10.24
C CYS A 241 1.72 -12.26 9.15
N ASP A 242 0.44 -12.60 9.01
CA ASP A 242 -0.04 -13.56 8.02
C ASP A 242 0.25 -13.07 6.60
N ILE A 243 -0.05 -11.79 6.33
CA ILE A 243 0.23 -11.14 5.05
C ILE A 243 1.74 -11.11 4.77
N ALA A 244 2.56 -10.81 5.78
CA ALA A 244 4.02 -10.77 5.65
C ALA A 244 4.66 -12.17 5.56
N GLY A 245 3.87 -13.25 5.71
CA GLY A 245 4.34 -14.64 5.67
C GLY A 245 5.20 -15.03 6.86
N LEU A 246 5.05 -14.35 7.99
CA LEU A 246 5.81 -14.59 9.22
C LEU A 246 5.18 -15.71 10.05
N TYR A 247 5.16 -16.93 9.51
CA TYR A 247 4.82 -18.09 10.31
C TYR A 247 6.03 -18.46 11.19
N GLU A 248 5.88 -18.40 12.50
CA GLU A 248 6.82 -19.05 13.40
C GLU A 248 6.84 -20.53 13.02
N VAL A 249 8.00 -21.04 12.61
CA VAL A 249 8.26 -22.46 12.76
C VAL A 249 8.20 -22.67 14.27
N GLU A 250 7.06 -23.12 14.79
CA GLU A 250 6.99 -23.69 16.13
C GLU A 250 8.08 -24.75 16.17
N SER A 251 9.22 -24.38 16.75
CA SER A 251 10.27 -25.32 17.02
C SER A 251 9.68 -26.28 18.02
N SER A 252 9.33 -27.47 17.54
CA SER A 252 9.08 -28.64 18.36
C SER A 252 10.38 -28.95 19.12
N VAL A 253 10.60 -28.21 20.21
CA VAL A 253 11.58 -28.48 21.24
C VAL A 253 10.79 -28.50 22.53
N GLY A 254 10.28 -29.67 22.89
CA GLY A 254 9.74 -29.88 24.23
C GLY A 254 8.65 -30.94 24.35
N ALA A 255 9.00 -32.22 24.20
CA ALA A 255 8.64 -33.29 25.14
C ALA A 255 9.42 -34.57 24.80
#